data_AF-A0A7C4M7D2-F1
#
_entry.id   AF-A0A7C4M7D2-F1
#
_cell.length_a   1.000
_cell.length_b   1.000
_cell.length_c   1.000
_cell.angle_alpha   90.00
_cell.angle_beta   90.00
_cell.angle_gamma   90.00
#
_symmetry.space_group_name_H-M   'P 1'
#
loop_
_entity.id
_entity.type
_entity.pdbx_description
1 polymer ?
#
loop_
_entity_poly.entity_id
_entity_poly.type
_entity_poly.pdbx_seq_one_letter_code
_entity_poly.pdbx_strand_id
1 'polypeptide(L)'
;MKEYLDQYKDPDTVLDVTSFKEGPHHLEYYSYDAIVIPYILEEVKKAEKNGYDACVIGCFYDPGLKEAREVSNIIVTAPLESSTCIALSLGEKFSIIVGRKKWVPLMLNRVKEYGLEDRLTSFKDVGLGVYDFHKDEKETEKRLYSVIEESLREGAEVIILGCTAFFGFFKVVQEKYKVPVIDPVIASVKHAEQLVKLKKLCGWGHSKIYSYEPPPTSEILKWNLKGLL
;
A
#
# COMPACT_ATOMS: atom_id res chain seq x y z
N MET A 1 4.24 14.53 0.98
CA MET A 1 3.38 13.46 0.41
C MET A 1 2.35 13.99 -0.58
N LYS A 2 1.41 14.86 -0.19
CA LYS A 2 0.39 15.40 -1.11
C LYS A 2 1.00 16.04 -2.37
N GLU A 3 1.94 16.97 -2.19
CA GLU A 3 2.65 17.65 -3.31
C GLU A 3 3.40 16.67 -4.23
N TYR A 4 3.85 15.53 -3.69
CA TYR A 4 4.48 14.49 -4.48
C TYR A 4 3.44 13.75 -5.34
N LEU A 5 2.31 13.36 -4.75
CA LEU A 5 1.22 12.66 -5.45
C LEU A 5 0.46 13.54 -6.44
N ASP A 6 0.38 14.86 -6.20
CA ASP A 6 -0.27 15.81 -7.10
C ASP A 6 0.38 15.83 -8.50
N GLN A 7 1.64 15.37 -8.62
CA GLN A 7 2.35 15.22 -9.90
C GLN A 7 1.90 13.99 -10.71
N TYR A 8 1.25 13.01 -10.07
CA TYR A 8 0.91 11.73 -10.68
C TYR A 8 -0.58 11.44 -10.74
N LYS A 9 -1.41 12.04 -9.88
CA LYS A 9 -2.86 11.85 -9.90
C LYS A 9 -3.47 12.22 -11.25
N ASP A 10 -4.63 11.64 -11.57
CA ASP A 10 -5.41 12.06 -12.72
C ASP A 10 -5.88 13.53 -12.54
N PRO A 11 -6.10 14.28 -13.63
CA PRO A 11 -6.45 15.70 -13.56
C PRO A 11 -7.70 15.99 -12.73
N ASP A 12 -8.69 15.10 -12.79
CA ASP A 12 -9.99 15.18 -12.10
C ASP A 12 -9.98 14.57 -10.69
N THR A 13 -8.88 13.94 -10.27
CA THR A 13 -8.74 13.43 -8.90
C THR A 13 -8.41 14.57 -7.94
N VAL A 14 -9.13 14.64 -6.82
CA VAL A 14 -8.75 15.46 -5.66
C VAL A 14 -8.18 14.55 -4.58
N LEU A 15 -6.99 14.87 -4.08
CA LEU A 15 -6.32 14.09 -3.05
C LEU A 15 -6.26 14.87 -1.74
N ASP A 16 -6.71 14.25 -0.67
CA ASP A 16 -6.42 14.67 0.70
C ASP A 16 -5.54 13.63 1.38
N VAL A 17 -4.53 14.10 2.09
CA VAL A 17 -3.61 13.25 2.86
C VAL A 17 -3.82 13.55 4.33
N THR A 18 -4.26 12.54 5.07
CA THR A 18 -4.53 12.62 6.50
C THR A 18 -3.54 11.76 7.29
N SER A 19 -3.36 12.11 8.56
CA SER A 19 -2.61 11.33 9.55
C SER A 19 -3.47 11.14 10.78
N PHE A 20 -3.31 10.01 11.47
CA PHE A 20 -3.98 9.81 12.76
C PHE A 20 -3.46 10.81 13.79
N LYS A 21 -4.35 11.28 14.67
CA LYS A 21 -3.98 12.18 15.77
C LYS A 21 -3.16 11.46 16.84
N GLU A 22 -3.44 10.18 17.05
CA GLU A 22 -2.88 9.32 18.07
C GLU A 22 -2.32 8.05 17.43
N GLY A 23 -1.44 7.34 18.14
CA GLY A 23 -0.88 6.07 17.71
C GLY A 23 0.60 6.14 17.34
N PRO A 24 1.15 5.04 16.80
CA PRO A 24 2.56 4.94 16.50
C PRO A 24 2.92 5.77 15.26
N HIS A 25 4.08 6.42 15.28
CA HIS A 25 4.58 7.23 14.15
C HIS A 25 5.20 6.38 13.01
N HIS A 26 5.34 5.07 13.21
CA HIS A 26 5.80 4.10 12.23
C HIS A 26 5.26 2.70 12.60
N LEU A 27 5.17 1.78 11.64
CA LEU A 27 4.54 0.45 11.85
C LEU A 27 5.52 -0.72 11.89
N GLU A 28 6.79 -0.52 12.21
CA GLU A 28 7.85 -1.54 12.12
C GLU A 28 7.72 -2.76 13.06
N TYR A 29 6.61 -2.86 13.81
CA TYR A 29 6.32 -3.90 14.79
C TYR A 29 4.88 -4.38 14.64
N TYR A 30 4.66 -5.68 14.80
CA TYR A 30 3.31 -6.29 14.78
C TYR A 30 2.32 -5.62 15.74
N SER A 31 2.78 -5.23 16.93
CA SER A 31 1.93 -4.53 17.89
C SER A 31 1.46 -3.18 17.35
N TYR A 32 2.32 -2.46 16.63
CA TYR A 32 1.98 -1.18 16.03
C TYR A 32 1.01 -1.36 14.86
N ASP A 33 1.24 -2.38 14.03
CA ASP A 33 0.34 -2.80 12.96
C ASP A 33 -1.08 -3.09 13.48
N ALA A 34 -1.19 -3.83 14.60
CA ALA A 34 -2.46 -4.19 15.19
C ALA A 34 -3.24 -2.99 15.78
N ILE A 35 -2.56 -2.12 16.55
CA ILE A 35 -3.25 -1.02 17.26
C ILE A 35 -3.75 0.10 16.32
N VAL A 36 -3.26 0.16 15.08
CA VAL A 36 -3.73 1.17 14.11
C VAL A 36 -4.97 0.78 13.33
N ILE A 37 -5.33 -0.51 13.32
CA ILE A 37 -6.48 -0.99 12.54
C ILE A 37 -7.76 -0.25 12.90
N PRO A 38 -8.13 -0.04 14.18
CA PRO A 38 -9.33 0.72 14.53
C PRO A 38 -9.34 2.14 13.95
N TYR A 39 -8.21 2.85 13.99
CA TYR A 39 -8.10 4.21 13.43
C TYR A 39 -8.22 4.22 11.90
N ILE A 40 -7.71 3.19 11.22
CA ILE A 40 -7.89 3.02 9.77
C ILE A 40 -9.38 2.88 9.45
N LEU A 41 -10.10 2.02 10.18
CA LEU A 41 -11.54 1.80 9.94
C LEU A 41 -12.35 3.09 10.16
N GLU A 42 -12.05 3.82 11.24
CA GLU A 42 -12.71 5.10 11.54
C GLU A 42 -12.47 6.15 10.44
N GLU A 43 -11.23 6.32 9.96
CA GLU A 43 -10.95 7.29 8.89
C GLU A 43 -11.55 6.87 7.55
N VAL A 44 -11.62 5.58 7.23
CA VAL A 44 -12.31 5.07 6.04
C VAL A 44 -13.80 5.39 6.10
N LYS A 45 -14.46 5.16 7.23
CA LYS A 45 -15.89 5.50 7.44
C LYS A 45 -16.14 7.00 7.39
N LYS A 46 -15.24 7.78 7.95
CA LYS A 46 -15.29 9.25 7.88
C LYS A 46 -15.12 9.75 6.46
N ALA A 47 -14.20 9.18 5.67
CA ALA A 47 -14.04 9.49 4.26
C ALA A 47 -15.32 9.16 3.47
N GLU A 48 -15.92 7.98 3.70
CA GLU A 48 -17.20 7.62 3.08
C GLU A 48 -18.30 8.64 3.41
N LYS A 49 -18.47 9.03 4.68
CA LYS A 49 -19.46 10.04 5.09
C LYS A 49 -19.22 11.41 4.47
N ASN A 50 -17.96 11.77 4.26
CA ASN A 50 -17.56 13.03 3.66
C ASN A 50 -17.66 13.01 2.11
N GLY A 51 -18.13 11.91 1.51
CA GLY A 51 -18.40 11.82 0.08
C GLY A 51 -17.17 11.50 -0.77
N TYR A 52 -16.10 10.93 -0.20
CA TYR A 52 -14.96 10.45 -0.99
C TYR A 52 -15.34 9.22 -1.81
N ASP A 53 -14.77 9.09 -3.01
CA ASP A 53 -14.96 7.92 -3.87
C ASP A 53 -14.08 6.72 -3.44
N ALA A 54 -12.94 7.00 -2.82
CA ALA A 54 -11.95 6.01 -2.41
C ALA A 54 -11.14 6.45 -1.18
N CYS A 55 -10.56 5.47 -0.48
CA CYS A 55 -9.57 5.65 0.56
C CYS A 55 -8.32 4.78 0.27
N VAL A 56 -7.13 5.33 0.51
CA VAL A 56 -5.86 4.62 0.32
C VAL A 56 -5.19 4.43 1.68
N ILE A 57 -4.86 3.19 2.03
CA ILE A 57 -4.14 2.88 3.27
C ILE A 57 -2.65 3.26 3.10
N GLY A 58 -2.10 4.00 4.07
CA GLY A 58 -0.78 4.64 3.95
C GLY A 58 0.43 3.77 4.28
N CYS A 59 0.29 2.45 4.44
CA CYS A 59 1.38 1.55 4.84
C CYS A 59 1.46 0.31 3.95
N PHE A 60 2.67 -0.07 3.55
CA PHE A 60 2.96 -1.21 2.69
C PHE A 60 2.65 -2.58 3.31
N TYR A 61 2.32 -2.66 4.61
CA TYR A 61 1.85 -3.92 5.21
C TYR A 61 0.38 -4.25 4.88
N ASP A 62 -0.32 -3.31 4.24
CA ASP A 62 -1.76 -3.35 3.99
C ASP A 62 -2.58 -3.60 5.28
N PRO A 63 -2.32 -2.86 6.38
CA PRO A 63 -2.99 -3.08 7.66
C PRO A 63 -4.49 -2.82 7.52
N GLY A 64 -5.31 -3.75 8.00
CA GLY A 64 -6.76 -3.55 8.03
C GLY A 64 -7.42 -3.47 6.64
N LEU A 65 -6.75 -3.86 5.55
CA LEU A 65 -7.31 -3.70 4.19
C LEU A 65 -8.63 -4.46 4.01
N LYS A 66 -8.70 -5.71 4.48
CA LYS A 66 -9.90 -6.54 4.33
C LYS A 66 -11.04 -6.00 5.19
N GLU A 67 -10.71 -5.59 6.41
CA GLU A 67 -11.60 -4.99 7.40
C GLU A 67 -12.14 -3.65 6.90
N ALA A 68 -11.31 -2.81 6.28
CA ALA A 68 -11.72 -1.54 5.70
C ALA A 68 -12.68 -1.74 4.51
N ARG A 69 -12.45 -2.78 3.71
CA ARG A 69 -13.36 -3.19 2.63
C ARG A 69 -14.67 -3.75 3.15
N GLU A 70 -14.68 -4.39 4.31
CA GLU A 70 -15.89 -4.90 4.97
C GLU A 70 -16.80 -3.76 5.42
N VAL A 71 -16.26 -2.75 6.10
CA VAL A 71 -17.08 -1.70 6.75
C VAL A 71 -17.51 -0.55 5.84
N SER A 72 -16.93 -0.42 4.64
CA SER A 72 -17.16 0.73 3.75
C SER A 72 -17.75 0.35 2.39
N ASN A 73 -18.44 1.28 1.73
CA ASN A 73 -18.93 1.11 0.36
C ASN A 73 -18.05 1.80 -0.69
N ILE A 74 -17.07 2.60 -0.27
CA ILE A 74 -16.12 3.27 -1.16
C ILE A 74 -15.01 2.31 -1.59
N ILE A 75 -14.23 2.69 -2.61
CA ILE A 75 -13.04 1.90 -2.98
C ILE A 75 -12.00 2.02 -1.87
N VAL A 76 -11.28 0.94 -1.59
CA VAL A 76 -10.21 0.88 -0.59
C VAL A 76 -9.07 0.07 -1.19
N THR A 77 -7.92 0.71 -1.31
CA THR A 77 -6.68 0.12 -1.82
C THR A 77 -5.56 0.30 -0.80
N ALA A 78 -4.54 -0.54 -0.92
CA ALA A 78 -3.33 -0.45 -0.11
C ALA A 78 -2.07 -0.76 -0.94
N PRO A 79 -0.88 -0.37 -0.47
CA PRO A 79 0.29 -0.29 -1.31
C PRO A 79 0.88 -1.62 -1.75
N LEU A 80 0.91 -2.66 -0.92
CA LEU A 80 1.47 -3.95 -1.35
C LEU A 80 0.57 -4.62 -2.40
N GLU A 81 -0.73 -4.72 -2.15
CA GLU A 81 -1.68 -5.28 -3.11
C GLU A 81 -1.66 -4.48 -4.42
N SER A 82 -1.72 -3.14 -4.36
CA SER A 82 -1.72 -2.31 -5.56
C SER A 82 -0.41 -2.42 -6.35
N SER A 83 0.74 -2.43 -5.67
CA SER A 83 2.03 -2.56 -6.33
C SER A 83 2.18 -3.91 -7.00
N THR A 84 1.75 -4.98 -6.35
CA THR A 84 1.85 -6.32 -6.92
C THR A 84 0.87 -6.50 -8.09
N CYS A 85 -0.39 -6.02 -8.01
CA CYS A 85 -1.31 -6.03 -9.14
C CYS A 85 -0.73 -5.35 -10.40
N ILE A 86 -0.07 -4.20 -10.23
CA ILE A 86 0.61 -3.51 -11.33
C ILE A 86 1.81 -4.31 -11.82
N ALA A 87 2.65 -4.84 -10.91
CA ALA A 87 3.85 -5.61 -11.26
C ALA A 87 3.52 -6.83 -12.15
N LEU A 88 2.41 -7.52 -11.86
CA LEU A 88 1.98 -8.70 -12.63
C LEU A 88 1.67 -8.39 -14.10
N SER A 89 1.32 -7.14 -14.41
CA SER A 89 1.07 -6.67 -15.77
C SER A 89 2.35 -6.21 -16.50
N LEU A 90 3.44 -6.00 -15.76
CA LEU A 90 4.68 -5.41 -16.28
C LEU A 90 5.83 -6.41 -16.41
N GLY A 91 5.76 -7.56 -15.73
CA GLY A 91 6.75 -8.64 -15.86
C GLY A 91 6.31 -9.94 -15.20
N GLU A 92 6.97 -11.03 -15.55
CA GLU A 92 6.65 -12.37 -15.01
C GLU A 92 7.11 -12.50 -13.56
N LYS A 93 8.20 -11.82 -13.18
CA LYS A 93 8.81 -11.94 -11.86
C LYS A 93 9.08 -10.58 -11.25
N PHE A 94 8.81 -10.42 -9.96
CA PHE A 94 9.10 -9.19 -9.23
C PHE A 94 9.89 -9.44 -7.94
N SER A 95 10.67 -8.45 -7.52
CA SER A 95 11.28 -8.42 -6.18
C SER A 95 10.80 -7.21 -5.39
N ILE A 96 10.73 -7.36 -4.06
CA ILE A 96 10.33 -6.30 -3.15
C ILE A 96 11.54 -5.87 -2.30
N ILE A 97 11.88 -4.59 -2.36
CA ILE A 97 12.99 -4.02 -1.60
C ILE A 97 12.46 -3.34 -0.34
N VAL A 98 12.86 -3.82 0.84
CA VAL A 98 12.35 -3.35 2.14
C VAL A 98 13.43 -2.61 2.93
N GLY A 99 13.04 -1.89 3.98
CA GLY A 99 13.98 -1.23 4.87
C GLY A 99 14.76 -2.21 5.73
N ARG A 100 14.05 -3.08 6.47
CA ARG A 100 14.68 -4.02 7.42
C ARG A 100 14.25 -5.46 7.14
N LYS A 101 15.20 -6.38 7.30
CA LYS A 101 14.94 -7.83 7.28
C LYS A 101 13.80 -8.28 8.20
N LYS A 102 13.58 -7.60 9.33
CA LYS A 102 12.48 -7.88 10.28
C LYS A 102 11.09 -7.84 9.62
N TRP A 103 10.92 -7.01 8.59
CA TRP A 103 9.63 -6.78 7.95
C TRP A 103 9.25 -7.89 6.97
N VAL A 104 10.26 -8.60 6.44
CA VAL A 104 10.11 -9.60 5.37
C VAL A 104 9.10 -10.69 5.70
N PRO A 105 9.12 -11.35 6.89
CA PRO A 105 8.17 -12.43 7.17
C PRO A 105 6.70 -11.98 7.13
N LEU A 106 6.40 -10.77 7.63
CA LEU A 106 5.05 -10.20 7.60
C LEU A 106 4.61 -9.96 6.16
N MET A 107 5.44 -9.28 5.37
CA MET A 107 5.11 -8.95 3.98
C MET A 107 5.05 -10.21 3.09
N LEU A 108 5.89 -11.22 3.34
CA LEU A 108 5.83 -12.49 2.62
C LEU A 108 4.51 -13.22 2.89
N ASN A 109 4.01 -13.21 4.12
CA ASN A 109 2.69 -13.77 4.43
C ASN A 109 1.58 -13.04 3.65
N ARG A 110 1.66 -11.72 3.51
CA ARG A 110 0.69 -10.95 2.69
C ARG A 110 0.79 -11.31 1.20
N VAL A 111 1.99 -11.42 0.65
CA VAL A 111 2.20 -11.88 -0.75
C VAL A 111 1.60 -13.27 -0.97
N LYS A 112 1.77 -14.19 -0.01
CA LYS A 112 1.15 -15.52 -0.01
C LYS A 112 -0.38 -15.44 0.04
N GLU A 113 -0.94 -14.59 0.90
CA GLU A 113 -2.39 -14.35 0.99
C GLU A 113 -2.97 -13.83 -0.33
N TYR A 114 -2.19 -13.07 -1.11
CA TYR A 114 -2.59 -12.62 -2.46
C TYR A 114 -2.37 -13.67 -3.56
N GLY A 115 -1.83 -14.84 -3.22
CA GLY A 115 -1.57 -15.91 -4.18
C GLY A 115 -0.39 -15.64 -5.11
N LEU A 116 0.57 -14.81 -4.68
CA LEU A 116 1.66 -14.32 -5.53
C LEU A 116 3.05 -14.83 -5.14
N GLU A 117 3.14 -15.85 -4.29
CA GLU A 117 4.42 -16.44 -3.88
C GLU A 117 5.26 -16.88 -5.08
N ASP A 118 4.65 -17.56 -6.05
CA ASP A 118 5.33 -18.04 -7.25
C ASP A 118 5.79 -16.91 -8.18
N ARG A 119 5.25 -15.69 -8.02
CA ARG A 119 5.63 -14.50 -8.82
C ARG A 119 6.74 -13.67 -8.16
N LEU A 120 6.98 -13.90 -6.86
CA LEU A 120 8.00 -13.21 -6.08
C LEU A 120 9.37 -13.89 -6.27
N THR A 121 10.34 -13.17 -6.82
CA THR A 121 11.74 -13.62 -6.92
C THR A 121 12.44 -13.53 -5.57
N SER A 122 12.41 -12.35 -4.93
CA SER A 122 13.06 -12.15 -3.64
C SER A 122 12.55 -10.95 -2.86
N PHE A 123 12.70 -11.03 -1.55
CA PHE A 123 12.78 -9.86 -0.68
C PHE A 123 14.25 -9.53 -0.43
N LYS A 124 14.63 -8.26 -0.56
CA LYS A 124 15.95 -7.76 -0.15
C LYS A 124 15.78 -6.56 0.75
N ASP A 125 16.64 -6.41 1.76
CA ASP A 125 16.59 -5.29 2.68
C ASP A 125 17.81 -4.38 2.58
N VAL A 126 17.58 -3.06 2.73
CA VAL A 126 18.65 -2.05 2.72
C VAL A 126 19.22 -1.76 4.12
N GLY A 127 18.75 -2.45 5.15
CA GLY A 127 19.18 -2.26 6.54
C GLY A 127 18.93 -0.85 7.09
N LEU A 128 17.81 -0.22 6.75
CA LEU A 128 17.41 1.13 7.17
C LEU A 128 16.01 1.14 7.79
N GLY A 129 15.81 1.91 8.86
CA GLY A 129 14.48 2.17 9.43
C GLY A 129 13.70 3.21 8.62
N VAL A 130 12.41 3.37 8.92
CA VAL A 130 11.52 4.27 8.16
C VAL A 130 12.02 5.72 8.16
N TYR A 131 12.61 6.17 9.27
CA TYR A 131 13.15 7.53 9.39
C TYR A 131 14.50 7.75 8.73
N ASP A 132 15.17 6.69 8.27
CA ASP A 132 16.54 6.80 7.77
C ASP A 132 16.61 7.08 6.27
N PHE A 133 15.57 6.71 5.50
CA PHE A 133 15.60 6.77 4.03
C PHE A 133 15.95 8.15 3.46
N HIS A 134 15.40 9.23 4.05
CA HIS A 134 15.63 10.60 3.59
C HIS A 134 16.66 11.38 4.43
N LYS A 135 17.33 10.76 5.41
CA LYS A 135 18.42 11.43 6.16
C LYS A 135 19.67 11.61 5.30
N ASP A 136 19.97 10.59 4.49
CA ASP A 136 21.04 10.62 3.51
C ASP A 136 20.57 9.83 2.27
N GLU A 137 19.99 10.54 1.30
CA GLU A 137 19.44 9.92 0.10
C GLU A 137 20.51 9.24 -0.75
N LYS A 138 21.76 9.71 -0.73
CA LYS A 138 22.86 9.10 -1.49
C LYS A 138 23.25 7.75 -0.91
N GLU A 139 23.30 7.64 0.41
CA GLU A 139 23.53 6.35 1.07
C GLU A 139 22.34 5.40 0.84
N THR A 140 21.10 5.88 0.92
CA THR A 140 19.91 5.08 0.60
C THR A 140 19.95 4.56 -0.84
N GLU A 141 20.23 5.43 -1.81
CA GLU A 141 20.40 5.05 -3.22
C GLU A 141 21.48 4.00 -3.41
N LYS A 142 22.66 4.20 -2.81
CA LYS A 142 23.77 3.24 -2.90
C LYS A 142 23.35 1.86 -2.39
N ARG A 143 22.59 1.78 -1.30
CA ARG A 143 22.08 0.51 -0.77
C ARG A 143 21.01 -0.11 -1.67
N LEU A 144 20.08 0.70 -2.17
CA LEU A 144 19.07 0.27 -3.15
C LEU A 144 19.74 -0.33 -4.39
N TYR A 145 20.76 0.33 -4.93
CA TYR A 145 21.52 -0.15 -6.09
C TYR A 145 22.12 -1.54 -5.86
N SER A 146 22.76 -1.75 -4.70
CA SER A 146 23.36 -3.04 -4.35
C SER A 146 22.33 -4.18 -4.34
N VAL A 147 21.19 -3.97 -3.68
CA VAL A 147 20.18 -5.04 -3.53
C VAL A 147 19.37 -5.26 -4.80
N ILE A 148 19.16 -4.22 -5.60
CA ILE A 148 18.44 -4.32 -6.87
C ILE A 148 19.28 -5.07 -7.90
N GLU A 149 20.58 -4.80 -7.99
CA GLU A 149 21.49 -5.59 -8.84
C GLU A 149 21.46 -7.08 -8.51
N GLU A 150 21.33 -7.42 -7.23
CA GLU A 150 21.15 -8.80 -6.79
C GLU A 150 19.79 -9.37 -7.22
N SER A 151 18.69 -8.66 -6.98
CA SER A 151 17.36 -9.08 -7.43
C SER A 151 17.26 -9.28 -8.94
N LEU A 152 17.89 -8.40 -9.73
CA LEU A 152 17.92 -8.53 -11.19
C LEU A 152 18.71 -9.78 -11.64
N ARG A 153 19.84 -10.09 -10.98
CA ARG A 153 20.59 -11.33 -11.24
C ARG A 153 19.80 -12.59 -10.86
N GLU A 154 18.90 -12.50 -9.89
CA GLU A 154 17.99 -13.57 -9.48
C GLU A 154 16.76 -13.72 -10.42
N GLY A 155 16.64 -12.86 -11.44
CA GLY A 155 15.58 -12.93 -12.44
C GLY A 155 14.35 -12.07 -12.13
N ALA A 156 14.45 -11.07 -11.27
CA ALA A 156 13.41 -10.06 -11.15
C ALA A 156 13.35 -9.20 -12.43
N GLU A 157 12.15 -8.99 -12.95
CA GLU A 157 11.89 -8.12 -14.11
C GLU A 157 11.30 -6.78 -13.67
N VAL A 158 10.63 -6.75 -12.52
CA VAL A 158 10.01 -5.57 -11.90
C VAL A 158 10.51 -5.42 -10.47
N ILE A 159 10.83 -4.19 -10.06
CA ILE A 159 11.21 -3.88 -8.69
C ILE A 159 10.08 -3.12 -8.01
N ILE A 160 9.68 -3.55 -6.81
CA ILE A 160 8.72 -2.83 -5.96
C ILE A 160 9.47 -2.25 -4.77
N LEU A 161 9.31 -0.94 -4.54
CA LEU A 161 9.83 -0.29 -3.34
C LEU A 161 8.86 -0.57 -2.17
N GLY A 162 9.30 -1.42 -1.25
CA GLY A 162 8.49 -2.03 -0.19
C GLY A 162 8.25 -1.14 1.04
N CYS A 163 8.13 0.18 0.86
CA CYS A 163 7.77 1.12 1.92
C CYS A 163 7.27 2.42 1.30
N THR A 164 6.21 3.00 1.84
CA THR A 164 5.70 4.31 1.40
C THR A 164 6.69 5.45 1.66
N ALA A 165 7.66 5.25 2.56
CA ALA A 165 8.76 6.18 2.80
C ALA A 165 9.91 6.08 1.78
N PHE A 166 9.83 5.18 0.79
CA PHE A 166 10.72 5.19 -0.39
C PHE A 166 10.23 6.10 -1.52
N PHE A 167 9.18 6.91 -1.27
CA PHE A 167 8.59 7.73 -2.32
C PHE A 167 9.66 8.59 -3.01
N GLY A 168 9.64 8.60 -4.35
CA GLY A 168 10.58 9.37 -5.17
C GLY A 168 11.85 8.62 -5.62
N PHE A 169 12.33 7.63 -4.85
CA PHE A 169 13.53 6.87 -5.22
C PHE A 169 13.36 6.04 -6.51
N PHE A 170 12.11 5.76 -6.93
CA PHE A 170 11.86 5.00 -8.14
C PHE A 170 12.48 5.64 -9.39
N LYS A 171 12.54 6.98 -9.47
CA LYS A 171 13.06 7.70 -10.65
C LYS A 171 14.52 7.36 -10.91
N VAL A 172 15.37 7.52 -9.89
CA VAL A 172 16.82 7.33 -10.00
C VAL A 172 17.18 5.86 -10.25
N VAL A 173 16.45 4.95 -9.59
CA VAL A 173 16.62 3.51 -9.78
C VAL A 173 16.21 3.10 -11.19
N GLN A 174 15.03 3.53 -11.65
CA GLN A 174 14.51 3.19 -12.97
C GLN A 174 15.39 3.77 -14.08
N GLU A 175 15.87 5.00 -13.92
CA GLU A 175 16.79 5.62 -14.86
C GLU A 175 18.10 4.83 -14.97
N LYS A 176 18.62 4.31 -13.86
CA LYS A 176 19.87 3.54 -13.84
C LYS A 176 19.72 2.14 -14.45
N TYR A 177 18.72 1.37 -14.01
CA TYR A 177 18.60 -0.05 -14.37
C TYR A 177 17.70 -0.33 -15.57
N LYS A 178 16.92 0.66 -16.03
CA LYS A 178 16.02 0.54 -17.20
C LYS A 178 15.01 -0.60 -17.09
N VAL A 179 14.59 -0.93 -15.86
CA VAL A 179 13.50 -1.84 -15.54
C VAL A 179 12.36 -1.07 -14.87
N PRO A 180 11.10 -1.54 -14.92
CA PRO A 180 10.03 -0.93 -14.16
C PRO A 180 10.32 -0.92 -12.65
N VAL A 181 10.22 0.25 -12.02
CA VAL A 181 10.34 0.42 -10.57
C VAL A 181 9.06 1.03 -10.03
N ILE A 182 8.34 0.28 -9.20
CA ILE A 182 7.05 0.66 -8.67
C ILE A 182 7.23 1.44 -7.36
N ASP A 183 6.82 2.70 -7.39
CA ASP A 183 6.58 3.50 -6.20
C ASP A 183 5.23 3.11 -5.59
N PRO A 184 5.20 2.64 -4.34
CA PRO A 184 3.99 2.09 -3.74
C PRO A 184 2.92 3.15 -3.50
N VAL A 185 3.30 4.40 -3.27
CA VAL A 185 2.33 5.48 -3.00
C VAL A 185 1.61 5.86 -4.29
N ILE A 186 2.36 5.99 -5.39
CA ILE A 186 1.80 6.23 -6.73
C ILE A 186 0.91 5.05 -7.15
N ALA A 187 1.42 3.83 -7.00
CA ALA A 187 0.69 2.59 -7.32
C ALA A 187 -0.68 2.54 -6.64
N SER A 188 -0.71 2.87 -5.35
CA SER A 188 -1.96 2.84 -4.56
C SER A 188 -3.01 3.82 -5.05
N VAL A 189 -2.58 5.05 -5.38
CA VAL A 189 -3.46 6.09 -5.91
C VAL A 189 -3.95 5.71 -7.30
N LYS A 190 -3.06 5.26 -8.20
CA LYS A 190 -3.45 4.85 -9.56
C LYS A 190 -4.41 3.67 -9.57
N HIS A 191 -4.19 2.70 -8.67
CA HIS A 191 -5.11 1.59 -8.53
C HIS A 191 -6.48 2.05 -8.01
N ALA A 192 -6.52 2.99 -7.05
CA ALA A 192 -7.78 3.56 -6.57
C ALA A 192 -8.52 4.33 -7.69
N GLU A 193 -7.83 5.18 -8.46
CA GLU A 193 -8.40 5.91 -9.60
C GLU A 193 -9.01 4.95 -10.64
N GLN A 194 -8.26 3.92 -11.01
CA GLN A 194 -8.74 2.88 -11.92
C GLN A 194 -10.00 2.20 -11.40
N LEU A 195 -10.01 1.76 -10.14
CA LEU A 195 -11.15 1.06 -9.55
C LEU A 195 -12.37 1.98 -9.37
N VAL A 196 -12.17 3.26 -9.01
CA VAL A 196 -13.27 4.25 -8.95
C VAL A 196 -13.87 4.46 -10.33
N LYS A 197 -13.04 4.57 -11.37
CA LYS A 197 -13.51 4.70 -12.75
C LYS A 197 -14.31 3.47 -13.18
N LEU A 198 -13.83 2.27 -12.88
CA LEU A 198 -14.55 1.02 -13.15
C LEU A 198 -15.85 0.91 -12.34
N LYS A 199 -15.86 1.37 -11.09
CA LYS A 199 -17.09 1.44 -10.29
C LYS A 199 -18.12 2.36 -10.93
N LYS A 200 -17.71 3.55 -11.38
CA LYS A 200 -18.61 4.53 -12.03
C LYS A 200 -19.13 4.04 -13.38
N LEU A 201 -18.29 3.37 -14.18
CA LEU A 201 -18.65 2.91 -15.52
C LEU A 201 -19.40 1.58 -15.53
N CYS A 202 -18.97 0.63 -14.69
CA CYS A 202 -19.40 -0.77 -14.75
C CYS A 202 -20.15 -1.22 -13.48
N GLY A 203 -20.18 -0.41 -12.42
CA GLY A 203 -20.74 -0.81 -11.12
C GLY A 203 -19.85 -1.76 -10.32
N TRP A 204 -18.57 -1.92 -10.70
CA TRP A 204 -17.65 -2.85 -10.04
C TRP A 204 -17.03 -2.23 -8.79
N GLY A 205 -17.43 -2.74 -7.62
CA GLY A 205 -16.85 -2.38 -6.33
C GLY A 205 -16.51 -3.61 -5.50
N HIS A 206 -16.18 -3.39 -4.21
CA HIS A 206 -15.91 -4.48 -3.28
C HIS A 206 -17.17 -5.33 -3.08
N SER A 207 -17.09 -6.62 -3.39
CA SER A 207 -18.21 -7.54 -3.24
C SER A 207 -18.58 -7.74 -1.77
N LYS A 208 -19.86 -7.57 -1.44
CA LYS A 208 -20.42 -7.70 -0.08
C LYS A 208 -21.08 -9.05 0.19
N ILE A 209 -20.92 -10.03 -0.69
CA ILE A 209 -21.66 -11.29 -0.62
C ILE A 209 -21.08 -12.25 0.45
N TYR A 210 -19.77 -12.22 0.67
CA TYR A 210 -19.09 -13.13 1.61
C TYR A 210 -18.04 -12.39 2.44
N SER A 211 -16.76 -12.46 2.08
CA SER A 211 -15.65 -12.01 2.92
C SER A 211 -15.66 -10.53 3.32
N TYR A 212 -16.43 -9.68 2.61
CA TYR A 212 -16.62 -8.27 2.97
C TYR A 212 -18.09 -7.94 3.30
N GLU A 213 -18.92 -8.93 3.63
CA GLU A 213 -20.25 -8.70 4.19
C GLU A 213 -20.13 -7.84 5.46
N PRO A 214 -20.83 -6.70 5.56
CA PRO A 214 -20.68 -5.82 6.70
C PRO A 214 -21.35 -6.40 7.95
N PRO A 215 -20.82 -6.13 9.16
CA PRO A 215 -21.47 -6.54 10.40
C PRO A 215 -22.86 -5.89 10.57
N PRO A 216 -23.82 -6.55 11.25
CA PRO A 216 -25.15 -6.01 11.43
C PRO A 216 -25.13 -4.66 12.17
N THR A 217 -25.80 -3.65 11.61
CA THR A 217 -25.89 -2.30 12.22
C THR A 217 -26.44 -2.34 13.64
N SER A 218 -27.35 -3.28 13.94
CA SER A 218 -27.91 -3.47 15.28
C SER A 218 -26.86 -3.85 16.33
N GLU A 219 -25.87 -4.66 15.98
CA GLU A 219 -24.77 -5.03 16.87
C GLU A 219 -23.82 -3.86 17.08
N ILE A 220 -23.46 -3.16 16.00
CA ILE A 220 -22.59 -1.97 16.05
C ILE A 220 -23.18 -0.92 17.01
N LEU A 221 -24.49 -0.68 16.92
CA LEU A 221 -25.19 0.23 17.83
C LEU A 221 -25.26 -0.30 19.27
N LYS A 222 -25.62 -1.57 19.45
CA LYS A 222 -25.74 -2.21 20.77
C LYS A 222 -24.42 -2.21 21.54
N TRP A 223 -23.30 -2.39 20.85
CA TRP A 223 -21.96 -2.46 21.45
C TRP A 223 -21.21 -1.12 21.44
N ASN A 224 -21.87 -0.04 21.00
CA ASN A 224 -21.28 1.30 20.91
C ASN A 224 -20.02 1.38 20.03
N LEU A 225 -19.99 0.61 18.93
CA LEU A 225 -18.90 0.59 17.95
C LEU A 225 -19.10 1.66 16.85
N LYS A 226 -19.52 2.86 17.24
CA LYS A 226 -19.99 3.92 16.32
C LYS A 226 -18.94 4.37 15.29
N GLY A 227 -17.65 4.10 15.52
CA GLY A 227 -16.58 4.32 14.55
C GLY A 227 -16.73 3.50 13.26
N LEU A 228 -17.52 2.42 13.28
CA LEU A 228 -17.79 1.56 12.12
C LEU A 228 -19.05 1.95 11.33
N LEU A 229 -19.83 2.94 11.79
CA LEU A 229 -21.02 3.46 11.11
C LEU A 229 -20.67 4.61 10.18
#